data_AF-A0A6P8I4E6-F1
#
_entry.id   AF-A0A6P8I4E6-F1
#
_cell.length_a   1.000
_cell.length_b   1.000
_cell.length_c   1.000
_cell.angle_alpha   90.00
_cell.angle_beta   90.00
_cell.angle_gamma   90.00
#
_symmetry.space_group_name_H-M   'P 1'
#
loop_
_entity.id
_entity.type
_entity.pdbx_description
1 polymer ?
#
loop_
_entity_poly.entity_id
_entity_poly.type
_entity_poly.pdbx_seq_one_letter_code
_entity_poly.pdbx_strand_id
1 'polypeptide(L)'
;MAEIATRIEKMASQGCEQLSLLRYRLSPADVFKSVGPKLVPFFKTFCVYFVAWQPESSKPTVFAAIIKILPILCLCGFVMLQGISMQKDHDYSRRILIGLIFSAIGDICLVWKYQLFIHGMAAFAIAHLAYMRAFGFQPLKPLTGMICLFIMLPTYHLYFPNLNGMLAIAVPLYIVIIGIMVWRAISGLQAQLLSDDGLWRWTKLCACLGALSFGISDTVIGFNMFYFPVPYSRFIVMTTYYAGQLGIALSTFSLDDENNLRMKSNIKQE
;
A
#
# COMPACT_ATOMS: atom_id res chain seq x y z
N MET A 1 -20.55 -34.85 -34.15
CA MET A 1 -21.33 -33.60 -34.33
C MET A 1 -22.08 -33.22 -33.06
N ALA A 2 -22.94 -34.08 -32.50
CA ALA A 2 -23.69 -33.78 -31.27
C ALA A 2 -22.80 -33.43 -30.06
N GLU A 3 -21.74 -34.20 -29.80
CA GLU A 3 -20.82 -33.98 -28.67
C GLU A 3 -20.00 -32.68 -28.76
N ILE A 4 -19.66 -32.27 -29.99
CA ILE A 4 -18.96 -31.01 -30.25
C ILE A 4 -19.90 -29.82 -29.98
N ALA A 5 -21.17 -29.92 -30.41
CA ALA A 5 -22.17 -28.91 -30.13
C ALA A 5 -22.43 -28.76 -28.62
N THR A 6 -22.51 -29.86 -27.86
CA THR A 6 -22.70 -29.80 -26.40
C THR A 6 -21.51 -29.17 -25.68
N ARG A 7 -20.27 -29.43 -26.13
CA ARG A 7 -19.07 -28.76 -25.59
C ARG A 7 -19.06 -27.27 -25.88
N ILE A 8 -19.45 -26.87 -27.09
CA ILE A 8 -19.51 -25.45 -27.49
C ILE A 8 -20.59 -24.71 -26.68
N GLU A 9 -21.77 -25.30 -26.49
CA GLU A 9 -22.82 -24.72 -25.64
C GLU A 9 -22.37 -24.58 -24.19
N LYS A 10 -21.68 -25.59 -23.64
CA LYS A 10 -21.18 -25.54 -22.26
C LYS A 10 -20.09 -24.48 -22.07
N MET A 11 -19.20 -24.30 -23.05
CA MET A 11 -18.19 -23.24 -23.04
C MET A 11 -18.84 -21.85 -23.21
N ALA A 12 -19.87 -21.74 -24.05
CA ALA A 12 -20.62 -20.51 -24.24
C ALA A 12 -21.44 -20.14 -22.99
N SER A 13 -22.05 -21.12 -22.31
CA SER A 13 -22.79 -20.90 -21.06
C SER A 13 -21.85 -20.49 -19.94
N GLN A 14 -20.70 -21.16 -19.78
CA GLN A 14 -19.66 -20.77 -18.82
C GLN A 14 -19.09 -19.38 -19.12
N GLY A 15 -18.87 -19.05 -20.39
CA GLY A 15 -18.43 -17.73 -20.80
C GLY A 15 -19.48 -16.65 -20.51
N CYS A 16 -20.75 -16.93 -20.78
CA CYS A 16 -21.87 -16.02 -20.49
C CYS A 16 -22.07 -15.81 -18.99
N GLU A 17 -21.92 -16.87 -18.18
CA GLU A 17 -21.98 -16.82 -16.73
C GLU A 17 -20.78 -16.06 -16.12
N GLN A 18 -19.58 -16.25 -16.66
CA GLN A 18 -18.43 -15.41 -16.29
C GLN A 18 -18.64 -13.94 -16.68
N LEU A 19 -19.20 -13.67 -17.86
CA LEU A 19 -19.51 -12.31 -18.32
C LEU A 19 -20.60 -11.64 -17.48
N SER A 20 -21.63 -12.38 -17.05
CA SER A 20 -22.68 -11.88 -16.18
C SER A 20 -22.17 -11.63 -14.76
N LEU A 21 -21.31 -12.52 -14.22
CA LEU A 21 -20.60 -12.34 -12.96
C LEU A 21 -19.64 -11.15 -13.00
N LEU A 22 -18.98 -10.88 -14.14
CA LEU A 22 -18.14 -9.70 -14.35
C LEU A 22 -18.94 -8.39 -14.37
N ARG A 23 -20.22 -8.45 -14.77
CA ARG A 23 -21.11 -7.29 -14.88
C ARG A 23 -21.84 -6.96 -13.57
N TYR A 24 -21.93 -7.90 -12.62
CA TYR A 24 -22.46 -7.63 -11.28
C TYR A 24 -21.49 -6.76 -10.47
N ARG A 25 -21.87 -5.49 -10.23
CA ARG A 25 -21.13 -4.62 -9.32
C ARG A 25 -21.27 -5.17 -7.89
N LEU A 26 -20.17 -5.55 -7.24
CA LEU A 26 -20.22 -5.83 -5.80
C LEU A 26 -20.81 -4.64 -5.07
N SER A 27 -21.80 -4.91 -4.23
CA SER A 27 -22.28 -3.91 -3.29
C SER A 27 -21.12 -3.52 -2.35
N PRO A 28 -20.90 -2.22 -2.11
CA PRO A 28 -19.95 -1.76 -1.09
C PRO A 28 -20.17 -2.43 0.27
N ALA A 29 -21.42 -2.80 0.58
CA ALA A 29 -21.77 -3.47 1.82
C ALA A 29 -21.15 -4.87 1.95
N ASP A 30 -21.03 -5.62 0.85
CA ASP A 30 -20.48 -6.99 0.88
C ASP A 30 -18.96 -6.98 0.99
N VAL A 31 -18.31 -6.02 0.32
CA VAL A 31 -16.87 -5.74 0.51
C VAL A 31 -16.61 -5.38 1.98
N PHE A 32 -17.41 -4.48 2.54
CA PHE A 32 -17.27 -4.06 3.94
C PHE A 32 -17.48 -5.21 4.93
N LYS A 33 -18.48 -6.06 4.71
CA LYS A 33 -18.72 -7.24 5.57
C LYS A 33 -17.59 -8.26 5.52
N SER A 34 -16.91 -8.39 4.38
CA SER A 34 -15.77 -9.31 4.22
C SER A 34 -14.48 -8.74 4.82
N VAL A 35 -14.17 -7.48 4.51
CA VAL A 35 -12.90 -6.81 4.87
C VAL A 35 -12.93 -6.28 6.31
N GLY A 36 -14.06 -5.72 6.73
CA GLY A 36 -14.22 -5.03 8.01
C GLY A 36 -13.77 -5.84 9.23
N PRO A 37 -14.27 -7.08 9.43
CA PRO A 37 -13.85 -7.92 10.55
C PRO A 37 -12.33 -8.20 10.58
N LYS A 38 -11.71 -8.37 9.41
CA LYS A 38 -10.26 -8.63 9.29
C LYS A 38 -9.41 -7.41 9.67
N LEU A 39 -9.95 -6.19 9.57
CA LEU A 39 -9.26 -4.94 9.91
C LEU A 39 -9.45 -4.49 11.35
N VAL A 40 -10.36 -5.11 12.11
CA VAL A 40 -10.59 -4.77 13.54
C VAL A 40 -9.29 -4.74 14.36
N PRO A 41 -8.36 -5.72 14.23
CA PRO A 41 -7.09 -5.68 14.96
C PRO A 41 -6.22 -4.46 14.62
N PHE A 42 -6.18 -4.05 13.34
CA PHE A 42 -5.45 -2.87 12.89
C PHE A 42 -6.00 -1.59 13.55
N PHE A 43 -7.32 -1.37 13.50
CA PHE A 43 -7.90 -0.16 14.08
C PHE A 43 -7.73 -0.12 15.61
N LYS A 44 -7.82 -1.27 16.29
CA LYS A 44 -7.54 -1.35 17.73
C LYS A 44 -6.11 -0.95 18.06
N THR A 45 -5.13 -1.53 17.37
CA THR A 45 -3.71 -1.24 17.61
C THR A 45 -3.33 0.18 17.20
N PHE A 46 -3.93 0.71 16.13
CA PHE A 46 -3.82 2.12 15.73
C PHE A 46 -4.29 3.06 16.86
N CYS A 47 -5.49 2.82 17.42
CA CYS A 47 -5.98 3.60 18.55
C CYS A 47 -5.06 3.48 19.77
N VAL A 48 -4.58 2.28 20.09
CA VAL A 48 -3.63 2.05 21.19
C VAL A 48 -2.34 2.85 20.98
N TYR A 49 -1.80 2.92 19.76
CA TYR A 49 -0.62 3.73 19.46
C TYR A 49 -0.82 5.21 19.82
N PHE A 50 -1.93 5.80 19.37
CA PHE A 50 -2.23 7.21 19.64
C PHE A 50 -2.60 7.49 21.10
N VAL A 51 -3.29 6.57 21.78
CA VAL A 51 -3.64 6.69 23.20
C VAL A 51 -2.41 6.54 24.08
N ALA A 52 -1.53 5.59 23.79
CA ALA A 52 -0.31 5.38 24.58
C ALA A 52 0.67 6.54 24.44
N TRP A 53 0.69 7.23 23.29
CA TRP A 53 1.43 8.47 23.00
C TRP A 53 2.88 8.50 23.53
N GLN A 54 3.60 7.38 23.46
CA GLN A 54 4.91 7.22 24.11
C GLN A 54 5.99 8.12 23.49
N PRO A 55 6.80 8.88 24.24
CA PRO A 55 7.78 9.79 23.65
C PRO A 55 8.98 9.04 23.02
N GLU A 56 8.91 8.78 21.71
CA GLU A 56 9.94 8.02 20.96
C GLU A 56 11.31 8.72 20.88
N SER A 57 11.35 10.05 20.98
CA SER A 57 12.58 10.82 20.72
C SER A 57 13.44 11.10 21.96
N SER A 58 12.89 11.07 23.17
CA SER A 58 13.63 11.41 24.40
C SER A 58 14.06 10.19 25.21
N LYS A 59 13.33 9.06 25.13
CA LYS A 59 13.66 7.79 25.79
C LYS A 59 13.20 6.61 24.92
N PRO A 60 14.02 6.15 23.95
CA PRO A 60 13.63 5.03 23.09
C PRO A 60 13.52 3.75 23.94
N THR A 61 12.41 3.03 23.78
CA THR A 61 12.14 1.78 24.51
C THR A 61 11.66 0.70 23.56
N VAL A 62 11.96 -0.56 23.91
CA VAL A 62 11.42 -1.73 23.20
C VAL A 62 9.89 -1.72 23.20
N PHE A 63 9.28 -1.26 24.30
CA PHE A 63 7.83 -1.12 24.40
C PHE A 63 7.25 -0.14 23.36
N ALA A 64 7.89 1.03 23.18
CA ALA A 64 7.47 1.98 22.15
C ALA A 64 7.61 1.40 20.74
N ALA A 65 8.68 0.64 20.47
CA ALA A 65 8.87 -0.04 19.19
C ALA A 65 7.78 -1.10 18.93
N ILE A 66 7.42 -1.91 19.93
CA ILE A 66 6.34 -2.90 19.82
C ILE A 66 5.01 -2.19 19.51
N ILE A 67 4.64 -1.16 20.29
CA ILE A 67 3.39 -0.42 20.06
C ILE A 67 3.35 0.20 18.65
N LYS A 68 4.50 0.70 18.16
CA LYS A 68 4.61 1.31 16.83
C LYS A 68 4.42 0.31 15.67
N ILE A 69 4.94 -0.91 15.79
CA ILE A 69 4.84 -1.90 14.70
C ILE A 69 3.53 -2.70 14.72
N LEU A 70 2.82 -2.75 15.85
CA LEU A 70 1.60 -3.56 16.00
C LEU A 70 0.56 -3.31 14.89
N PRO A 71 0.23 -2.05 14.49
CA PRO A 71 -0.67 -1.82 13.36
C PRO A 71 -0.17 -2.45 12.06
N ILE A 72 1.14 -2.37 11.77
CA ILE A 72 1.73 -2.95 10.56
C ILE A 72 1.68 -4.47 10.60
N LEU A 73 1.94 -5.09 11.76
CA LEU A 73 1.80 -6.54 11.93
C LEU A 73 0.35 -7.01 11.74
N CYS A 74 -0.64 -6.22 12.19
CA CYS A 74 -2.04 -6.50 11.89
C CYS A 74 -2.34 -6.43 10.39
N LEU A 75 -1.74 -5.50 9.65
CA LEU A 75 -1.87 -5.43 8.18
C LEU A 75 -1.17 -6.61 7.49
N CYS A 76 -0.01 -7.07 7.99
CA CYS A 76 0.60 -8.32 7.50
C CYS A 76 -0.38 -9.49 7.66
N GLY A 77 -0.99 -9.63 8.84
CA GLY A 77 -2.02 -10.64 9.09
C GLY A 77 -3.22 -10.50 8.16
N PHE A 78 -3.70 -9.28 7.92
CA PHE A 78 -4.77 -9.01 6.95
C PHE A 78 -4.43 -9.52 5.54
N VAL A 79 -3.23 -9.19 5.03
CA VAL A 79 -2.78 -9.63 3.70
C VAL A 79 -2.66 -11.16 3.64
N MET A 80 -2.15 -11.80 4.69
CA MET A 80 -2.07 -13.27 4.77
C MET A 80 -3.46 -13.93 4.76
N LEU A 81 -4.43 -13.38 5.49
CA LEU A 81 -5.82 -13.86 5.55
C LEU A 81 -6.61 -13.65 4.25
N GLN A 82 -6.06 -12.93 3.29
CA GLN A 82 -6.61 -12.77 1.96
C GLN A 82 -6.18 -13.90 1.01
N GLY A 83 -5.28 -14.78 1.45
CA GLY A 83 -4.79 -15.91 0.66
C GLY A 83 -3.54 -15.53 -0.14
N ILE A 84 -2.41 -16.14 0.22
CA ILE A 84 -1.17 -16.11 -0.55
C ILE A 84 -1.00 -17.50 -1.14
N SER A 85 -1.52 -17.76 -2.34
CA SER A 85 -1.23 -19.00 -3.05
C SER A 85 0.09 -18.88 -3.83
N MET A 86 0.66 -19.99 -4.26
CA MET A 86 1.91 -20.05 -5.05
C MET A 86 1.68 -19.81 -6.55
N GLN A 87 0.46 -19.46 -6.95
CA GLN A 87 0.11 -19.10 -8.34
C GLN A 87 0.57 -17.68 -8.69
N LYS A 88 0.90 -17.44 -9.97
CA LYS A 88 1.41 -16.16 -10.50
C LYS A 88 0.56 -14.93 -10.12
N ASP A 89 -0.73 -15.11 -9.87
CA ASP A 89 -1.64 -14.03 -9.47
C ASP A 89 -1.40 -13.50 -8.03
N HIS A 90 -0.68 -14.23 -7.17
CA HIS A 90 -0.34 -13.82 -5.80
C HIS A 90 1.03 -13.12 -5.67
N ASP A 91 1.71 -12.86 -6.78
CA ASP A 91 2.94 -12.07 -6.80
C ASP A 91 2.73 -10.66 -6.22
N TYR A 92 1.53 -10.10 -6.40
CA TYR A 92 1.16 -8.80 -5.85
C TYR A 92 1.15 -8.81 -4.33
N SER A 93 0.31 -9.66 -3.72
CA SER A 93 0.14 -9.72 -2.25
C SER A 93 1.44 -10.09 -1.54
N ARG A 94 2.27 -10.95 -2.14
CA ARG A 94 3.60 -11.28 -1.60
C ARG A 94 4.54 -10.07 -1.58
N ARG A 95 4.57 -9.28 -2.64
CA ARG A 95 5.37 -8.04 -2.70
C ARG A 95 4.86 -7.00 -1.69
N ILE A 96 3.54 -6.87 -1.54
CA ILE A 96 2.96 -6.00 -0.51
C ILE A 96 3.35 -6.50 0.89
N LEU A 97 3.26 -7.80 1.16
CA LEU A 97 3.66 -8.36 2.46
C LEU A 97 5.15 -8.10 2.77
N ILE A 98 6.03 -8.30 1.78
CA ILE A 98 7.46 -7.97 1.93
C ILE A 98 7.62 -6.49 2.29
N GLY A 99 6.91 -5.59 1.62
CA GLY A 99 6.97 -4.18 1.93
C GLY A 99 6.47 -3.84 3.33
N LEU A 100 5.39 -4.49 3.81
CA LEU A 100 4.89 -4.29 5.17
C LEU A 100 5.90 -4.78 6.23
N ILE A 101 6.54 -5.92 6.00
CA ILE A 101 7.58 -6.46 6.90
C ILE A 101 8.76 -5.48 6.98
N PHE A 102 9.26 -5.02 5.84
CA PHE A 102 10.37 -4.06 5.81
C PHE A 102 9.98 -2.69 6.39
N SER A 103 8.72 -2.30 6.26
CA SER A 103 8.19 -1.09 6.92
C SER A 103 8.19 -1.24 8.44
N ALA A 104 7.78 -2.40 8.96
CA ALA A 104 7.85 -2.69 10.40
C ALA A 104 9.31 -2.67 10.92
N ILE A 105 10.26 -3.21 10.15
CA ILE A 105 11.69 -3.11 10.47
C ILE A 105 12.15 -1.64 10.47
N GLY A 106 11.73 -0.85 9.47
CA GLY A 106 11.99 0.58 9.40
C GLY A 106 11.47 1.33 10.61
N ASP A 107 10.25 1.03 11.06
CA ASP A 107 9.64 1.61 12.26
C ASP A 107 10.44 1.32 13.53
N ILE A 108 10.93 0.10 13.70
CA ILE A 108 11.83 -0.28 14.80
C ILE A 108 13.09 0.58 14.75
N CYS A 109 13.75 0.67 13.60
CA CYS A 109 14.95 1.49 13.44
C CYS A 109 14.70 2.98 13.74
N LEU A 110 13.53 3.52 13.37
CA LEU A 110 13.18 4.91 13.64
C LEU A 110 12.92 5.22 15.12
N VAL A 111 12.63 4.22 15.96
CA VAL A 111 12.60 4.44 17.43
C VAL A 111 13.99 4.80 17.95
N TRP A 112 15.05 4.15 17.44
CA TRP A 112 16.45 4.48 17.75
C TRP A 112 17.10 5.32 16.64
N LYS A 113 16.40 6.34 16.13
CA LYS A 113 16.84 7.14 14.98
C LYS A 113 18.25 7.74 15.13
N TYR A 114 18.72 8.06 16.34
CA TYR A 114 20.07 8.62 16.53
C TYR A 114 21.18 7.67 16.06
N GLN A 115 20.95 6.35 16.12
CA GLN A 115 21.91 5.34 15.69
C GLN A 115 21.48 4.64 14.39
N LEU A 116 20.17 4.46 14.19
CA LEU A 116 19.62 3.58 13.17
C LEU A 116 18.82 4.30 12.08
N PHE A 117 18.86 5.63 11.99
CA PHE A 117 18.09 6.36 10.98
C PHE A 117 18.36 5.89 9.55
N ILE A 118 19.64 5.72 9.17
CA ILE A 118 20.02 5.22 7.84
C ILE A 118 19.52 3.78 7.62
N HIS A 119 19.61 2.92 8.64
CA HIS A 119 19.12 1.55 8.56
C HIS A 119 17.60 1.52 8.36
N GLY A 120 16.87 2.41 9.06
CA GLY A 120 15.44 2.60 8.88
C GLY A 120 15.10 3.09 7.47
N MET A 121 15.82 4.08 6.97
CA MET A 121 15.68 4.57 5.58
C MET A 121 15.94 3.45 4.57
N ALA A 122 16.97 2.63 4.77
CA ALA A 122 17.24 1.49 3.90
C ALA A 122 16.11 0.44 3.95
N ALA A 123 15.57 0.13 5.13
CA ALA A 123 14.44 -0.78 5.28
C ALA A 123 13.19 -0.24 4.58
N PHE A 124 12.83 1.03 4.77
CA PHE A 124 11.73 1.64 4.03
C PHE A 124 11.99 1.73 2.52
N ALA A 125 13.24 1.92 2.08
CA ALA A 125 13.57 1.90 0.67
C ALA A 125 13.25 0.53 0.06
N ILE A 126 13.60 -0.56 0.75
CA ILE A 126 13.24 -1.92 0.32
C ILE A 126 11.72 -2.09 0.29
N ALA A 127 11.00 -1.52 1.26
CA ALA A 127 9.54 -1.54 1.26
C ALA A 127 8.95 -0.85 0.02
N HIS A 128 9.39 0.37 -0.28
CA HIS A 128 8.97 1.13 -1.45
C HIS A 128 9.31 0.41 -2.77
N LEU A 129 10.48 -0.21 -2.85
CA LEU A 129 10.87 -1.05 -4.00
C LEU A 129 9.96 -2.27 -4.16
N ALA A 130 9.51 -2.87 -3.07
CA ALA A 130 8.55 -3.98 -3.10
C ALA A 130 7.17 -3.50 -3.57
N TYR A 131 6.68 -2.38 -3.04
CA TYR A 131 5.41 -1.77 -3.43
C TYR A 131 5.40 -1.32 -4.89
N MET A 132 6.42 -0.61 -5.37
CA MET A 132 6.47 -0.19 -6.78
C MET A 132 6.50 -1.40 -7.72
N ARG A 133 7.18 -2.50 -7.33
CA ARG A 133 7.16 -3.75 -8.10
C ARG A 133 5.79 -4.43 -8.06
N ALA A 134 5.06 -4.34 -6.95
CA ALA A 134 3.68 -4.82 -6.88
C ALA A 134 2.79 -4.02 -7.83
N PHE A 135 2.90 -2.69 -7.83
CA PHE A 135 2.09 -1.82 -8.69
C PHE A 135 2.35 -2.03 -10.19
N GLY A 136 3.54 -2.52 -10.53
CA GLY A 136 3.89 -2.95 -11.88
C GLY A 136 4.31 -1.80 -12.79
N PHE A 137 5.03 -2.15 -13.87
CA PHE A 137 5.64 -1.18 -14.79
C PHE A 137 4.87 -0.98 -16.10
N GLN A 138 3.73 -1.64 -16.27
CA GLN A 138 2.91 -1.52 -17.47
C GLN A 138 1.49 -1.02 -17.15
N PRO A 139 0.97 -0.02 -17.89
CA PRO A 139 1.69 0.83 -18.85
C PRO A 139 2.71 1.75 -18.15
N LEU A 140 3.79 2.14 -18.84
CA LEU A 140 4.83 2.98 -18.25
C LEU A 140 4.34 4.41 -17.92
N LYS A 141 3.62 5.08 -18.83
CA LYS A 141 3.14 6.47 -18.66
C LYS A 141 4.25 7.45 -18.22
N PRO A 142 5.26 7.70 -19.09
CA PRO A 142 6.43 8.51 -18.75
C PRO A 142 6.10 9.96 -18.37
N LEU A 143 5.08 10.57 -18.99
CA LEU A 143 4.65 11.92 -18.64
C LEU A 143 4.20 12.03 -17.18
N THR A 144 3.39 11.08 -16.71
CA THR A 144 3.00 10.98 -15.30
C THR A 144 4.24 10.85 -14.40
N GLY A 145 5.23 10.06 -14.82
CA GLY A 145 6.48 9.87 -14.07
C GLY A 145 7.31 11.14 -13.97
N MET A 146 7.47 11.86 -15.07
CA MET A 146 8.15 13.15 -15.08
C MET A 146 7.44 14.15 -14.15
N ILE A 147 6.11 14.22 -14.19
CA ILE A 147 5.34 15.10 -13.30
C ILE A 147 5.56 14.72 -11.83
N CYS A 148 5.45 13.43 -11.49
CA CYS A 148 5.67 12.96 -10.12
C CYS A 148 7.07 13.29 -9.60
N LEU A 149 8.12 13.02 -10.41
CA LEU A 149 9.50 13.31 -10.02
C LEU A 149 9.76 14.82 -9.94
N PHE A 150 9.22 15.59 -10.88
CA PHE A 150 9.36 17.05 -10.90
C PHE A 150 8.75 17.70 -9.65
N ILE A 151 7.56 17.24 -9.21
CA ILE A 151 6.91 17.71 -7.98
C ILE A 151 7.78 17.43 -6.74
N MET A 152 8.63 16.41 -6.76
CA MET A 152 9.52 16.04 -5.65
C MET A 152 10.86 16.79 -5.67
N LEU A 153 11.25 17.44 -6.77
CA LEU A 153 12.54 18.17 -6.84
C LEU A 153 12.68 19.30 -5.82
N PRO A 154 11.64 20.13 -5.55
CA PRO A 154 11.74 21.18 -4.55
C PRO A 154 12.06 20.67 -3.15
N THR A 155 11.58 19.47 -2.78
CA THR A 155 11.83 18.93 -1.43
C THR A 155 13.31 18.65 -1.22
N TYR A 156 13.99 18.06 -2.21
CA TYR A 156 15.43 17.83 -2.15
C TYR A 156 16.21 19.14 -2.06
N HIS A 157 15.84 20.15 -2.86
CA HIS A 157 16.49 21.45 -2.82
C HIS A 157 16.42 22.10 -1.42
N LEU A 158 15.30 21.95 -0.73
CA LEU A 158 15.11 22.45 0.63
C LEU A 158 15.90 21.65 1.68
N TYR A 159 16.08 20.33 1.48
CA TYR A 159 16.84 19.49 2.41
C TYR A 159 18.35 19.68 2.27
N PHE A 160 18.82 19.89 1.04
CA PHE A 160 20.23 19.87 0.66
C PHE A 160 21.18 20.66 1.58
N PRO A 161 20.88 21.90 2.03
CA PRO A 161 21.80 22.68 2.87
C PRO A 161 22.14 22.02 4.21
N ASN A 162 21.28 21.14 4.71
CA ASN A 162 21.45 20.47 6.02
C ASN A 162 21.84 18.98 5.89
N LEU A 163 22.00 18.47 4.67
CA LEU A 163 22.44 17.09 4.45
C LEU A 163 23.96 16.99 4.57
N ASN A 164 24.42 16.10 5.46
CA ASN A 164 25.85 15.89 5.70
C ASN A 164 26.23 14.41 5.53
N GLY A 165 27.47 14.15 5.10
CA GLY A 165 28.03 12.80 4.95
C GLY A 165 27.18 11.91 4.03
N MET A 166 26.94 10.67 4.45
CA MET A 166 26.19 9.68 3.66
C MET A 166 24.74 10.09 3.34
N LEU A 167 24.14 10.99 4.14
CA LEU A 167 22.77 11.45 3.92
C LEU A 167 22.63 12.31 2.65
N ALA A 168 23.70 12.98 2.21
CA ALA A 168 23.71 13.76 0.97
C ALA A 168 23.47 12.89 -0.28
N ILE A 169 23.78 11.60 -0.20
CA ILE A 169 23.56 10.62 -1.28
C ILE A 169 22.31 9.79 -1.01
N ALA A 170 22.11 9.34 0.23
CA ALA A 170 21.00 8.46 0.58
C ALA A 170 19.63 9.14 0.41
N VAL A 171 19.50 10.41 0.80
CA VAL A 171 18.22 11.15 0.73
C VAL A 171 17.72 11.34 -0.71
N PRO A 172 18.51 11.86 -1.69
CA PRO A 172 18.01 12.00 -3.06
C PRO A 172 17.66 10.66 -3.70
N LEU A 173 18.44 9.59 -3.44
CA LEU A 173 18.10 8.24 -3.90
C LEU A 173 16.76 7.77 -3.32
N TYR A 174 16.55 8.02 -2.03
CA TYR A 174 15.31 7.67 -1.34
C TYR A 174 14.09 8.42 -1.90
N ILE A 175 14.23 9.74 -2.16
CA ILE A 175 13.19 10.57 -2.78
C ILE A 175 12.82 10.02 -4.17
N VAL A 176 13.80 9.61 -4.98
CA VAL A 176 13.55 9.01 -6.30
C VAL A 176 12.79 7.69 -6.17
N ILE A 177 13.15 6.82 -5.22
CA ILE A 177 12.46 5.55 -4.98
C ILE A 177 10.99 5.78 -4.64
N ILE A 178 10.70 6.72 -3.72
CA ILE A 178 9.32 7.10 -3.37
C ILE A 178 8.59 7.69 -4.57
N GLY A 179 9.24 8.59 -5.31
CA GLY A 179 8.66 9.20 -6.51
C GLY A 179 8.27 8.17 -7.56
N ILE A 180 9.10 7.14 -7.78
CA ILE A 180 8.78 6.01 -8.67
C ILE A 180 7.61 5.20 -8.12
N MET A 181 7.59 4.87 -6.82
CA MET A 181 6.46 4.16 -6.21
C MET A 181 5.14 4.90 -6.43
N VAL A 182 5.10 6.19 -6.13
CA VAL A 182 3.92 7.05 -6.32
C VAL A 182 3.54 7.10 -7.81
N TRP A 183 4.51 7.28 -8.70
CA TRP A 183 4.28 7.23 -10.14
C TRP A 183 3.65 5.91 -10.59
N ARG A 184 4.15 4.76 -10.11
CA ARG A 184 3.60 3.45 -10.46
C ARG A 184 2.17 3.28 -9.96
N ALA A 185 1.87 3.74 -8.75
CA ALA A 185 0.53 3.68 -8.18
C ALA A 185 -0.48 4.53 -8.97
N ILE A 186 -0.13 5.77 -9.31
CA ILE A 186 -0.95 6.68 -10.12
C ILE A 186 -1.14 6.12 -11.54
N SER A 187 -0.07 5.62 -12.16
CA SER A 187 -0.14 5.06 -13.51
C SER A 187 -1.07 3.85 -13.58
N GLY A 188 -1.03 3.00 -12.55
CA GLY A 188 -1.94 1.86 -12.40
C GLY A 188 -3.40 2.29 -12.28
N LEU A 189 -3.70 3.31 -11.47
CA LEU A 189 -5.05 3.87 -11.37
C LEU A 189 -5.50 4.51 -12.69
N GLN A 190 -4.66 5.35 -13.31
CA GLN A 190 -4.99 5.97 -14.59
C GLN A 190 -5.23 4.93 -15.69
N ALA A 191 -4.47 3.82 -15.71
CA ALA A 191 -4.65 2.76 -16.70
C ALA A 191 -6.04 2.13 -16.56
N GLN A 192 -6.47 1.91 -15.32
CA GLN A 192 -7.80 1.39 -15.05
C GLN A 192 -8.92 2.38 -15.40
N LEU A 193 -8.74 3.67 -15.13
CA LEU A 193 -9.74 4.70 -15.46
C LEU A 193 -9.99 4.83 -16.96
N LEU A 194 -8.98 4.51 -17.77
CA LEU A 194 -9.01 4.56 -19.24
C LEU A 194 -9.35 3.21 -19.87
N SER A 195 -9.58 2.19 -19.04
CA SER A 195 -9.86 0.82 -19.46
C SER A 195 -11.36 0.70 -19.76
N ASP A 196 -11.72 0.37 -21.01
CA ASP A 196 -13.11 0.23 -21.48
C ASP A 196 -13.81 -1.05 -20.97
N ASP A 197 -13.08 -1.89 -20.25
CA ASP A 197 -13.57 -3.12 -19.63
C ASP A 197 -14.58 -2.87 -18.49
N GLY A 198 -14.87 -1.61 -18.13
CA GLY A 198 -15.95 -1.21 -17.23
C GLY A 198 -15.78 -1.65 -15.76
N LEU A 199 -14.64 -2.26 -15.46
CA LEU A 199 -14.35 -2.91 -14.19
C LEU A 199 -13.68 -1.93 -13.23
N TRP A 200 -14.46 -1.08 -12.56
CA TRP A 200 -13.95 -0.20 -11.51
C TRP A 200 -13.50 -1.03 -10.29
N ARG A 201 -12.21 -0.96 -9.95
CA ARG A 201 -11.61 -1.65 -8.79
C ARG A 201 -11.15 -0.61 -7.80
N TRP A 202 -11.90 -0.52 -6.71
CA TRP A 202 -11.56 0.29 -5.54
C TRP A 202 -10.15 -0.02 -5.00
N THR A 203 -9.62 -1.23 -5.24
CA THR A 203 -8.28 -1.65 -4.81
C THR A 203 -7.13 -0.83 -5.43
N LYS A 204 -7.23 -0.42 -6.71
CA LYS A 204 -6.22 0.46 -7.32
C LYS A 204 -6.30 1.88 -6.79
N LEU A 205 -7.50 2.35 -6.45
CA LEU A 205 -7.67 3.64 -5.77
C LEU A 205 -7.02 3.58 -4.38
N CYS A 206 -7.23 2.51 -3.62
CA CYS A 206 -6.57 2.28 -2.34
C CYS A 206 -5.03 2.25 -2.46
N ALA A 207 -4.47 1.57 -3.47
CA ALA A 207 -3.02 1.59 -3.73
C ALA A 207 -2.50 3.00 -4.02
N CYS A 208 -3.22 3.78 -4.84
CA CYS A 208 -2.84 5.15 -5.20
C CYS A 208 -2.88 6.09 -4.00
N LEU A 209 -4.02 6.12 -3.28
CA LEU A 209 -4.17 6.94 -2.08
C LEU A 209 -3.18 6.51 -0.98
N GLY A 210 -2.93 5.20 -0.87
CA GLY A 210 -1.96 4.64 0.06
C GLY A 210 -0.54 5.11 -0.23
N ALA A 211 -0.09 4.99 -1.48
CA ALA A 211 1.24 5.44 -1.91
C ALA A 211 1.43 6.97 -1.75
N LEU A 212 0.40 7.76 -2.07
CA LEU A 212 0.42 9.21 -1.85
C LEU A 212 0.52 9.56 -0.36
N SER A 213 -0.27 8.91 0.50
CA SER A 213 -0.27 9.17 1.93
C SER A 213 1.07 8.79 2.58
N PHE A 214 1.69 7.70 2.14
CA PHE A 214 3.06 7.34 2.55
C PHE A 214 4.09 8.37 2.01
N GLY A 215 3.99 8.80 0.76
CA GLY A 215 4.85 9.87 0.24
C GLY A 215 4.76 11.16 1.07
N ILE A 216 3.56 11.52 1.54
CA ILE A 216 3.34 12.66 2.44
C ILE A 216 4.00 12.41 3.81
N SER A 217 3.85 11.22 4.41
CA SER A 217 4.48 10.92 5.70
C SER A 217 6.00 11.12 5.66
N ASP A 218 6.64 10.61 4.60
CA ASP A 218 8.10 10.66 4.46
C ASP A 218 8.60 12.06 4.12
N THR A 219 7.82 12.82 3.36
CA THR A 219 8.09 14.24 3.10
C THR A 219 8.07 15.05 4.40
N VAL A 220 7.10 14.78 5.29
CA VAL A 220 7.04 15.46 6.60
C VAL A 220 8.19 15.05 7.51
N ILE A 221 8.62 13.77 7.48
CA ILE A 221 9.85 13.34 8.17
C ILE A 221 11.06 14.13 7.67
N GLY A 222 11.24 14.22 6.35
CA GLY A 222 12.33 14.97 5.72
C GLY A 222 12.35 16.45 6.12
N PHE A 223 11.19 17.11 6.09
CA PHE A 223 11.06 18.49 6.56
C PHE A 223 11.46 18.66 8.02
N ASN A 224 10.94 17.80 8.89
CA ASN A 224 11.21 17.86 10.33
C ASN A 224 12.67 17.56 10.70
N MET A 225 13.40 16.82 9.86
CA MET A 225 14.81 16.49 10.09
C MET A 225 15.80 17.45 9.42
N PHE A 226 15.49 17.94 8.22
CA PHE A 226 16.49 18.59 7.36
C PHE A 226 16.14 20.03 6.97
N TYR A 227 15.00 20.58 7.39
CA TYR A 227 14.64 21.94 7.03
C TYR A 227 14.14 22.77 8.22
N PHE A 228 13.00 22.39 8.84
CA PHE A 228 12.48 23.09 10.01
C PHE A 228 11.68 22.14 10.92
N PRO A 229 11.60 22.40 12.24
CA PRO A 229 10.79 21.60 13.14
C PRO A 229 9.30 21.76 12.80
N VAL A 230 8.67 20.70 12.30
CA VAL A 230 7.26 20.72 11.91
C VAL A 230 6.40 20.56 13.17
N PRO A 231 5.48 21.50 13.48
CA PRO A 231 4.57 21.35 14.61
C PRO A 231 3.73 20.08 14.46
N TYR A 232 3.58 19.32 15.54
CA TYR A 232 2.84 18.05 15.56
C TYR A 232 3.32 17.02 14.52
N SER A 233 4.60 17.09 14.10
CA SER A 233 5.17 16.21 13.06
C SER A 233 4.87 14.74 13.29
N ARG A 234 5.04 14.26 14.53
CA ARG A 234 4.72 12.87 14.88
C ARG A 234 3.27 12.49 14.58
N PHE A 235 2.30 13.35 14.91
CA PHE A 235 0.90 13.06 14.65
C PHE A 235 0.62 12.96 13.16
N ILE A 236 1.12 13.92 12.39
CA ILE A 236 0.93 14.01 10.93
C ILE A 236 1.57 12.80 10.26
N VAL A 237 2.84 12.52 10.59
CA VAL A 237 3.60 11.39 10.04
C VAL A 237 2.88 10.09 10.31
N MET A 238 2.50 9.80 11.55
CA MET A 238 1.94 8.49 11.89
C MET A 238 0.53 8.30 11.35
N THR A 239 -0.28 9.36 11.28
CA THR A 239 -1.61 9.29 10.69
C THR A 239 -1.53 9.02 9.19
N THR A 240 -0.70 9.78 8.47
CA THR A 240 -0.51 9.61 7.02
C THR A 240 0.20 8.29 6.69
N TYR A 241 1.15 7.87 7.51
CA TYR A 241 1.85 6.59 7.38
C TYR A 241 0.89 5.40 7.53
N TYR A 242 0.15 5.32 8.63
CA TYR A 242 -0.78 4.20 8.85
C TYR A 242 -1.95 4.19 7.86
N ALA A 243 -2.44 5.37 7.44
CA ALA A 243 -3.41 5.47 6.34
C ALA A 243 -2.81 4.98 5.02
N GLY A 244 -1.54 5.33 4.76
CA GLY A 244 -0.77 4.85 3.61
C GLY A 244 -0.68 3.33 3.56
N GLN A 245 -0.22 2.74 4.65
CA GLN A 245 -0.06 1.29 4.80
C GLN A 245 -1.41 0.56 4.72
N LEU A 246 -2.46 1.10 5.32
CA LEU A 246 -3.81 0.56 5.20
C LEU A 246 -4.28 0.54 3.75
N GLY A 247 -4.12 1.65 3.01
CA GLY A 247 -4.50 1.73 1.60
C GLY A 247 -3.74 0.73 0.72
N ILE A 248 -2.43 0.60 0.96
CA ILE A 248 -1.58 -0.37 0.26
C ILE A 248 -1.98 -1.81 0.62
N ALA A 249 -2.24 -2.12 1.89
CA ALA A 249 -2.70 -3.45 2.29
C ALA A 249 -4.08 -3.79 1.70
N LEU A 250 -5.04 -2.86 1.75
CA LEU A 250 -6.37 -3.01 1.16
C LEU A 250 -6.33 -3.31 -0.35
N SER A 251 -5.29 -2.83 -1.04
CA SER A 251 -5.12 -3.09 -2.47
C SER A 251 -4.84 -4.56 -2.82
N THR A 252 -4.50 -5.41 -1.83
CA THR A 252 -4.28 -6.85 -2.04
C THR A 252 -5.56 -7.67 -2.08
N PHE A 253 -6.73 -7.04 -1.92
CA PHE A 253 -8.01 -7.72 -2.03
C PHE A 253 -8.16 -8.32 -3.44
N SER A 254 -8.17 -9.66 -3.52
CA SER A 254 -8.02 -10.39 -4.79
C SER A 254 -9.33 -10.53 -5.57
N LEU A 255 -9.22 -10.83 -6.86
CA LEU A 255 -10.36 -11.19 -7.72
C LEU A 255 -11.00 -12.52 -7.31
N ASP A 256 -10.26 -13.44 -6.70
CA ASP A 256 -10.82 -14.71 -6.22
C ASP A 256 -11.70 -14.47 -4.99
N ASP A 257 -11.31 -13.54 -4.11
CA ASP A 257 -12.17 -13.08 -3.02
C ASP A 257 -13.38 -12.32 -3.54
N GLU A 258 -13.19 -11.50 -4.57
CA GLU A 258 -14.28 -10.79 -5.24
C GLU A 258 -15.26 -11.76 -5.92
N ASN A 259 -14.76 -12.78 -6.62
CA ASN A 259 -15.53 -13.83 -7.28
C ASN A 259 -16.26 -14.73 -6.27
N ASN A 260 -15.59 -15.13 -5.19
CA ASN A 260 -16.20 -15.90 -4.11
C ASN A 260 -17.33 -15.12 -3.42
N LEU A 261 -17.18 -13.81 -3.26
CA LEU A 261 -18.26 -12.96 -2.76
C LEU A 261 -19.41 -12.85 -3.76
N ARG A 262 -19.13 -12.71 -5.07
CA ARG A 262 -20.16 -12.71 -6.12
C ARG A 262 -20.97 -14.01 -6.14
N MET A 263 -20.31 -15.16 -5.99
CA MET A 263 -20.98 -16.45 -5.91
C MET A 263 -21.88 -16.54 -4.66
N LYS A 264 -21.40 -16.07 -3.49
CA LYS A 264 -22.19 -16.06 -2.26
C LYS A 264 -23.37 -15.08 -2.29
N SER A 265 -23.25 -13.94 -2.99
CA SER A 265 -24.36 -12.99 -3.12
C SER A 265 -25.47 -13.52 -4.03
N ASN A 266 -25.12 -14.21 -5.12
CA ASN A 266 -26.10 -14.82 -6.03
C ASN A 266 -26.94 -15.90 -5.33
N ILE A 267 -26.31 -16.78 -4.53
CA ILE A 267 -27.00 -17.82 -3.76
C ILE A 267 -28.01 -17.24 -2.75
N LYS A 268 -27.81 -16.00 -2.27
CA LYS A 268 -28.75 -15.34 -1.34
C LYS A 268 -29.95 -14.70 -2.02
N GLN A 269 -29.93 -14.56 -3.34
CA GLN A 269 -31.02 -13.93 -4.11
C GLN A 269 -31.97 -14.97 -4.76
N GLU A 270 -31.57 -16.24 -4.79
CA GLU A 270 -32.44 -17.40 -5.10
C GLU A 270 -33.14 -17.93 -3.83
#